data_AF-H9FJQ8-F1
#
_entry.id   AF-H9FJQ8-F1
#
_cell.length_a   1.000
_cell.length_b   1.000
_cell.length_c   1.000
_cell.angle_alpha   90.00
_cell.angle_beta   90.00
_cell.angle_gamma   90.00
#
_symmetry.space_group_name_H-M   'P 1'
#
loop_
_entity.id
_entity.type
_entity.pdbx_description
1 polymer ?
#
loop_
_entity_poly.entity_id
_entity_poly.type
_entity_poly.pdbx_seq_one_letter_code
_entity_poly.pdbx_strand_id
1 'polypeptide(L)'
;LQNHILTLMSVAARIYKHPSIKNSINLMVVKVLIVEDEKWGPEVSDNGGLTLRNFCNWQRRFNQPSDRHPEHYDTAILLTRQNFCGQEG
;
A
#
# COMPACT_ATOMS: atom_id res chain seq x y z
N LEU A 1 -5.75 2.15 14.73
CA LEU A 1 -5.02 2.26 13.44
C LEU A 1 -5.71 1.49 12.32
N GLN A 2 -5.98 0.19 12.48
CA GLN A 2 -6.60 -0.64 11.44
C GLN A 2 -7.91 -0.07 10.87
N ASN A 3 -8.85 0.39 11.72
CA ASN A 3 -10.10 1.01 11.25
C ASN A 3 -9.85 2.24 10.36
N HIS A 4 -8.85 3.06 10.69
CA HIS A 4 -8.50 4.23 9.89
C HIS A 4 -8.01 3.82 8.49
N ILE A 5 -7.14 2.81 8.40
CA ILE A 5 -6.68 2.24 7.13
C ILE A 5 -7.87 1.72 6.31
N LEU A 6 -8.76 0.94 6.93
CA LEU A 6 -9.93 0.39 6.26
C LEU A 6 -10.90 1.48 5.78
N THR A 7 -11.05 2.58 6.54
CA THR A 7 -11.83 3.75 6.10
C THR A 7 -11.22 4.40 4.85
N LEU A 8 -9.90 4.62 4.82
CA LEU A 8 -9.22 5.17 3.64
C LEU A 8 -9.42 4.27 2.41
N MET A 9 -9.20 2.96 2.58
CA MET A 9 -9.38 2.00 1.48
C MET A 9 -10.84 1.89 1.03
N SER A 10 -11.81 2.04 1.94
CA SER A 10 -13.24 2.07 1.60
C SER A 10 -13.60 3.30 0.75
N VAL A 11 -13.04 4.47 1.07
CA VAL A 11 -13.21 5.67 0.24
C VAL A 11 -12.57 5.47 -1.14
N ALA A 12 -11.34 4.94 -1.21
CA ALA A 12 -10.69 4.62 -2.48
C ALA A 12 -11.53 3.62 -3.30
N ALA A 13 -12.02 2.55 -2.69
CA ALA A 13 -12.88 1.56 -3.35
C ALA A 13 -14.17 2.17 -3.92
N ARG A 14 -14.76 3.17 -3.24
CA ARG A 14 -15.93 3.91 -3.77
C ARG A 14 -15.57 4.74 -5.00
N ILE A 15 -14.40 5.36 -5.03
CA ILE A 15 -13.91 6.12 -6.19
C ILE A 15 -13.70 5.17 -7.38
N TYR A 16 -13.05 4.02 -7.19
CA TYR A 16 -12.82 3.03 -8.25
C TYR A 16 -14.10 2.39 -8.78
N LYS A 17 -15.17 2.37 -7.99
CA LYS A 17 -16.51 1.91 -8.42
C LYS A 17 -17.30 2.97 -9.19
N HIS A 18 -16.81 4.20 -9.31
CA HIS A 18 -17.56 5.27 -9.95
C HIS A 18 -17.70 5.03 -11.48
N PRO A 19 -18.91 5.18 -12.07
CA PRO A 19 -19.16 4.89 -13.48
C PRO A 19 -18.30 5.66 -14.48
N SER A 20 -17.74 6.81 -14.09
CA SER A 20 -16.88 7.63 -14.97
C SER A 20 -15.63 6.89 -15.46
N ILE A 21 -15.15 5.88 -14.71
CA ILE A 21 -14.00 5.05 -15.09
C ILE A 21 -14.35 4.10 -16.25
N LYS A 22 -15.65 3.88 -16.51
CA LYS A 22 -16.19 3.01 -17.59
C LYS A 22 -15.69 1.56 -17.54
N ASN A 23 -15.13 1.13 -16.42
CA ASN A 23 -14.65 -0.22 -16.18
C ASN A 23 -15.07 -0.66 -14.78
N SER A 24 -15.36 -1.95 -14.61
CA SER A 24 -15.67 -2.52 -13.31
C SER A 24 -14.36 -2.85 -12.59
N ILE A 25 -14.02 -2.05 -11.57
CA ILE A 25 -12.84 -2.27 -10.73
C ILE A 25 -13.31 -2.49 -9.30
N ASN A 26 -12.93 -3.63 -8.71
CA ASN A 26 -13.24 -3.94 -7.32
C ASN A 26 -11.97 -3.97 -6.49
N LEU A 27 -11.76 -2.92 -5.68
CA LEU A 27 -10.64 -2.84 -4.76
C LEU A 27 -10.95 -3.63 -3.49
N MET A 28 -10.10 -4.61 -3.15
CA MET A 28 -10.23 -5.48 -1.97
C MET A 28 -8.96 -5.44 -1.12
N VAL A 29 -9.13 -5.45 0.21
CA VAL A 29 -8.02 -5.53 1.17
C VAL A 29 -7.91 -6.96 1.68
N VAL A 30 -6.84 -7.66 1.31
CA VAL A 30 -6.60 -9.06 1.70
C VAL A 30 -5.65 -9.20 2.89
N LYS A 31 -4.78 -8.20 3.13
CA LYS A 31 -3.78 -8.22 4.20
C LYS A 31 -3.50 -6.79 4.68
N VAL A 32 -3.41 -6.60 5.99
CA VAL A 32 -2.95 -5.35 6.63
C VAL A 32 -1.79 -5.69 7.53
N LEU A 33 -0.64 -5.07 7.30
CA LEU A 33 0.56 -5.21 8.13
C LEU A 33 0.84 -3.88 8.81
N ILE A 34 0.93 -3.89 10.14
CA ILE A 34 1.32 -2.73 10.94
C ILE A 34 2.75 -3.00 11.43
N VAL A 35 3.69 -2.15 11.00
CA VAL A 35 5.07 -2.20 11.46
C VAL A 35 5.16 -1.38 12.74
N GLU A 36 5.29 -2.05 13.89
CA GLU A 36 5.40 -1.38 15.19
C GLU A 36 6.82 -0.88 15.46
N ASP A 37 7.83 -1.60 14.98
CA ASP A 37 9.23 -1.24 15.07
C ASP A 37 9.79 -1.08 13.66
N GLU A 38 10.19 0.14 13.33
CA GLU A 38 10.62 0.57 11.99
C GLU A 38 11.79 -0.26 11.46
N LYS A 39 12.61 -0.88 12.32
CA LYS A 39 13.71 -1.75 11.90
C LYS A 39 13.25 -2.99 11.12
N TRP A 40 11.99 -3.39 11.30
CA TRP A 40 11.39 -4.52 10.59
C TRP A 40 10.64 -4.09 9.33
N GLY A 41 10.46 -2.79 9.12
CA GLY A 41 9.80 -2.21 7.96
C GLY A 41 10.73 -1.99 6.76
N PRO A 42 10.20 -1.46 5.65
CA PRO A 42 11.03 -0.88 4.62
C PRO A 42 11.72 0.38 5.16
N GLU A 43 12.94 0.65 4.72
CA GLU A 43 13.61 1.92 4.99
C GLU A 43 12.87 3.07 4.27
N VAL A 44 12.41 4.04 5.05
CA VAL A 44 11.70 5.23 4.57
C VAL A 44 12.63 6.43 4.66
N SER A 45 12.90 7.06 3.52
CA SER A 45 13.72 8.27 3.37
C SER A 45 12.83 9.46 2.97
N ASP A 46 13.34 10.66 3.17
CA ASP A 46 12.85 11.92 2.59
C ASP A 46 12.84 11.96 1.04
N ASN A 47 13.54 11.04 0.39
CA ASN A 47 13.46 10.80 -1.05
C ASN A 47 12.38 9.76 -1.36
N GLY A 48 11.25 10.21 -1.92
CA GLY A 48 10.14 9.34 -2.27
C GLY A 48 10.48 8.21 -3.25
N GLY A 49 11.42 8.44 -4.17
CA GLY A 49 11.89 7.40 -5.11
C GLY A 49 12.68 6.29 -4.41
N LEU A 50 13.53 6.66 -3.45
CA LEU A 50 14.27 5.69 -2.63
C LEU A 50 13.32 4.88 -1.75
N THR A 51 12.37 5.55 -1.08
CA THR A 51 11.32 4.90 -0.29
C THR A 51 10.51 3.90 -1.12
N LEU A 52 10.11 4.26 -2.34
CA LEU A 52 9.37 3.36 -3.23
C LEU A 52 10.19 2.10 -3.57
N ARG A 53 11.48 2.25 -3.91
CA ARG A 53 12.37 1.13 -4.21
C ARG A 53 12.51 0.18 -3.02
N ASN A 54 12.73 0.75 -1.83
CA ASN A 54 12.89 -0.01 -0.59
C ASN A 54 11.61 -0.77 -0.23
N PHE A 55 10.45 -0.12 -0.34
CA PHE A 55 9.16 -0.77 -0.12
C PHE A 55 8.88 -1.90 -1.10
N CYS A 56 9.14 -1.71 -2.39
CA CYS A 56 8.97 -2.75 -3.41
C CYS A 56 9.81 -4.01 -3.12
N ASN A 57 11.02 -3.85 -2.61
CA ASN A 57 11.87 -4.97 -2.22
C ASN A 57 11.37 -5.67 -0.95
N TRP A 58 10.92 -4.88 0.03
CA TRP A 58 10.45 -5.39 1.33
C TRP A 58 9.13 -6.15 1.19
N GLN A 59 8.15 -5.60 0.48
CA GLN A 59 6.81 -6.20 0.38
C GLN A 59 6.86 -7.62 -0.22
N ARG A 60 7.74 -7.86 -1.21
CA ARG A 60 7.83 -9.15 -1.91
C ARG A 60 8.10 -10.33 -0.98
N ARG A 61 8.71 -10.10 0.18
CA ARG A 61 8.99 -11.13 1.19
C ARG A 61 7.72 -11.72 1.82
N PHE A 62 6.60 -11.01 1.72
CA PHE A 62 5.30 -11.39 2.29
C PHE A 62 4.27 -11.79 1.24
N ASN A 63 4.58 -11.65 -0.06
CA ASN A 63 3.66 -12.01 -1.13
C ASN A 63 3.79 -13.49 -1.45
N GLN A 64 2.66 -14.17 -1.60
CA GLN A 64 2.64 -15.59 -1.93
C GLN A 64 2.90 -15.76 -3.43
N PRO A 65 3.64 -16.80 -3.85
CA PRO A 65 4.03 -16.95 -5.25
C PRO A 65 2.88 -17.35 -6.17
N SER A 66 1.79 -17.91 -5.62
CA SER A 66 0.62 -18.32 -6.38
C SER A 66 -0.53 -17.34 -6.20
N ASP A 67 -1.06 -16.82 -7.30
CA ASP A 67 -2.25 -15.96 -7.33
C ASP A 67 -3.50 -16.62 -6.74
N ARG A 68 -3.50 -17.95 -6.59
CA ARG A 68 -4.59 -18.69 -5.96
C ARG A 68 -4.51 -18.71 -4.43
N HIS A 69 -3.38 -18.31 -3.85
CA HIS A 69 -3.24 -18.29 -2.40
C HIS A 69 -4.07 -17.14 -1.84
N PRO A 70 -4.88 -17.33 -0.77
CA PRO A 70 -5.73 -16.28 -0.19
C PRO A 70 -4.97 -15.08 0.40
N GLU A 71 -3.64 -15.16 0.46
CA GLU A 71 -2.79 -14.09 0.97
C GLU A 71 -1.88 -13.48 -0.10
N HIS A 72 -2.03 -13.93 -1.36
CA HIS A 72 -1.44 -13.25 -2.50
C HIS A 72 -2.13 -11.90 -2.70
N TYR A 73 -1.38 -10.88 -3.10
CA TYR A 73 -1.91 -9.57 -3.44
C TYR A 73 -1.32 -9.06 -4.76
N ASP A 74 -2.18 -8.42 -5.57
CA ASP A 74 -1.81 -7.83 -6.85
C ASP A 74 -1.00 -6.53 -6.68
N THR A 75 -1.30 -5.78 -5.61
CA THR A 75 -0.67 -4.49 -5.31
C THR A 75 -0.47 -4.32 -3.81
N ALA A 76 0.58 -3.59 -3.44
CA ALA A 76 0.89 -3.25 -2.06
C ALA A 76 0.98 -1.73 -1.91
N ILE A 77 0.49 -1.20 -0.80
CA ILE A 77 0.48 0.24 -0.50
C ILE A 77 1.21 0.47 0.82
N LEU A 78 2.13 1.43 0.83
CA LEU A 78 2.79 1.92 2.04
C LEU A 78 2.10 3.22 2.50
N LEU A 79 1.71 3.26 3.77
CA LEU A 79 1.27 4.49 4.44
C LEU A 79 2.35 4.88 5.44
N THR A 80 2.90 6.09 5.32
CA THR A 80 3.90 6.61 6.25
C THR A 80 3.59 8.06 6.63
N ARG A 81 4.06 8.47 7.81
CA ARG A 81 4.01 9.85 8.29
C ARG A 81 5.31 10.62 8.01
N GLN A 82 6.36 9.95 7.54
CA GLN A 82 7.57 10.62 7.08
C GLN A 82 7.23 11.52 5.91
N ASN A 83 7.69 12.77 5.95
CA ASN A 83 7.59 13.63 4.79
C ASN A 83 8.67 13.25 3.78
N PHE A 84 8.24 12.81 2.60
CA PHE A 84 9.09 12.48 1.45
C PHE A 84 8.59 13.15 0.16
N CYS A 85 7.61 14.04 0.30
CA CYS A 85 7.19 14.94 -0.76
C CYS A 85 8.31 15.98 -0.90
N GLY A 86 8.90 16.05 -2.10
CA GLY A 86 10.04 16.94 -2.36
C GLY A 86 9.79 18.34 -1.82
N GLN A 87 10.80 18.92 -1.16
CA GLN A 87 10.82 20.36 -0.95
C GLN A 87 10.62 21.01 -2.33
N GLU A 88 9.66 21.92 -2.43
CA GLU A 88 9.41 22.68 -3.65
C GLU A 88 10.75 23.22 -4.17
N GLY A 89 11.10 22.81 -5.39
CA GLY A 89 12.15 23.42 -6.19
C GLY A 89 11.52 24.20 -7.32
#